data_AF-R0ENB6-F1
#
_entry.id   AF-R0ENB6-F1
#
_cell.length_a   1.000
_cell.length_b   1.000
_cell.length_c   1.000
_cell.angle_alpha   90.00
_cell.angle_beta   90.00
_cell.angle_gamma   90.00
#
_symmetry.space_group_name_H-M   'P 1'
#
loop_
_entity.id
_entity.type
_entity.pdbx_description
1 polymer ?
#
loop_
_entity_poly.entity_id
_entity_poly.type
_entity_poly.pdbx_seq_one_letter_code
_entity_poly.pdbx_strand_id
1 'polypeptide(L)'
;MLADMQRLLSNQDWQGFENPKGKYKQRGAGDYTLCGKCNNDTGHWYGPQYVKWAYEGMRHLQTIGHAGASLRLPYNIQPLPVLKQIMAMFASACGPSFFSSAPEIRRWVLNPDLPGLSDRFKIYCYFISPKSRSTRQAGITGLVQVGVGSSTFAEIAFPPFGYILCLDSLPNDRGLADISFFRKFRRREFQVIYLNIPIREVNSFFPGDFRTMDEIKKQYLASAEGALKSIPSEVSACLTPAPPTAPTRQRTGTAPPRTPPAAGRRPPA
;
A
#
# COMPACT_ATOMS: atom_id res chain seq x y z
N MET A 1 -5.44 8.63 15.29
CA MET A 1 -5.23 7.19 15.52
C MET A 1 -6.40 6.55 16.27
N LEU A 2 -6.63 6.77 17.57
CA LEU A 2 -7.80 6.19 18.26
C LEU A 2 -9.15 6.70 17.72
N ALA A 3 -9.26 8.00 17.42
CA ALA A 3 -10.46 8.60 16.83
C ALA A 3 -10.76 8.12 15.39
N ASP A 4 -9.75 7.66 14.66
CA ASP A 4 -9.92 7.11 13.31
C ASP A 4 -10.35 5.63 13.37
N MET A 5 -9.87 4.88 14.37
CA MET A 5 -10.22 3.47 14.55
C MET A 5 -11.71 3.28 14.87
N GLN A 6 -12.28 4.12 15.76
CA GLN A 6 -13.71 4.08 16.07
C GLN A 6 -14.60 4.39 14.87
N ARG A 7 -14.12 5.25 13.97
CA ARG A 7 -14.82 5.61 12.73
C ARG A 7 -14.74 4.52 11.66
N LEU A 8 -13.59 3.85 11.55
CA LEU A 8 -13.39 2.71 10.65
C LEU A 8 -14.20 1.47 11.07
N LEU A 9 -14.44 1.29 12.37
CA LEU A 9 -15.21 0.17 12.92
C LEU A 9 -16.73 0.39 12.89
N SER A 10 -17.22 1.61 12.61
CA SER A 10 -18.65 1.94 12.71
C SER A 10 -19.50 1.55 11.48
N ASN A 11 -18.94 0.82 10.50
CA ASN A 11 -19.63 0.41 9.27
C ASN A 11 -20.27 1.57 8.45
N GLN A 12 -19.95 2.83 8.73
CA GLN A 12 -20.53 3.99 8.02
C GLN A 12 -19.65 4.55 6.89
N ASP A 13 -18.46 4.01 6.69
CA ASP A 13 -17.38 4.70 5.95
C ASP A 13 -17.21 4.26 4.47
N TRP A 14 -18.29 3.82 3.78
CA TRP A 14 -18.24 3.61 2.31
C TRP A 14 -17.69 4.85 1.59
N GLN A 15 -18.10 6.05 2.04
CA GLN A 15 -17.62 7.33 1.51
C GLN A 15 -16.10 7.51 1.66
N GLY A 16 -15.47 6.87 2.66
CA GLY A 16 -14.03 6.91 2.91
C GLY A 16 -13.21 6.12 1.88
N PHE A 17 -13.76 5.03 1.34
CA PHE A 17 -13.15 4.30 0.21
C PHE A 17 -13.45 4.98 -1.13
N GLU A 18 -14.63 5.61 -1.26
CA GLU A 18 -15.03 6.26 -2.50
C GLU A 18 -14.23 7.55 -2.76
N ASN A 19 -14.02 8.37 -1.73
CA ASN A 19 -13.25 9.60 -1.80
C ASN A 19 -12.25 9.69 -0.65
N PRO A 20 -11.11 8.98 -0.71
CA PRO A 20 -10.11 9.03 0.33
C PRO A 20 -9.56 10.46 0.46
N LYS A 21 -9.74 11.05 1.64
CA LYS A 21 -9.21 12.38 1.98
C LYS A 21 -7.93 12.21 2.79
N GLY A 22 -6.86 12.90 2.38
CA GLY A 22 -5.58 12.90 3.08
C GLY A 22 -4.92 14.28 3.04
N LYS A 23 -3.97 14.53 3.94
CA LYS A 23 -3.12 15.73 3.89
C LYS A 23 -1.89 15.43 3.07
N TYR A 24 -1.62 16.25 2.05
CA TYR A 24 -0.37 16.16 1.30
C TYR A 24 0.81 16.51 2.24
N LYS A 25 1.78 15.59 2.39
CA LYS A 25 3.02 15.83 3.13
C LYS A 25 4.18 15.92 2.13
N GLN A 26 4.91 17.03 2.16
CA GLN A 26 6.05 17.31 1.26
C GLN A 26 7.27 16.39 1.47
N ARG A 27 7.28 15.56 2.52
CA ARG A 27 8.40 14.65 2.85
C ARG A 27 8.18 13.19 2.42
N GLY A 28 7.15 12.92 1.62
CA GLY A 28 6.77 11.55 1.26
C GLY A 28 6.27 10.74 2.47
N ALA A 29 6.12 9.43 2.29
CA ALA A 29 5.87 8.49 3.38
C ALA A 29 7.21 8.17 4.06
N GLY A 30 7.59 8.96 5.06
CA GLY A 30 8.85 8.81 5.79
C GLY A 30 8.70 9.17 7.26
N ASP A 31 9.45 8.46 8.10
CA ASP A 31 9.58 8.69 9.54
C ASP A 31 11.02 8.35 9.97
N TYR A 32 11.42 8.71 11.19
CA TYR A 32 12.76 8.44 11.74
C TYR A 32 12.87 6.98 12.22
N THR A 33 12.87 6.04 11.28
CA THR A 33 12.81 4.59 11.55
C THR A 33 14.15 3.88 11.43
N LEU A 34 15.09 4.45 10.66
CA LEU A 34 16.46 3.95 10.49
C LEU A 34 17.46 4.96 11.04
N CYS A 35 18.57 4.47 11.62
CA CYS A 35 19.67 5.36 11.98
C CYS A 35 20.36 5.92 10.73
N GLY A 36 21.00 7.10 10.86
CA GLY A 36 21.62 7.79 9.73
C GLY A 36 22.63 6.94 8.97
N LYS A 37 23.46 6.16 9.68
CA LYS A 37 24.42 5.24 9.05
C LYS A 37 23.72 4.18 8.21
N CYS A 38 22.75 3.46 8.77
CA CYS A 38 22.06 2.39 8.04
C CYS A 38 21.31 2.94 6.84
N ASN A 39 20.60 4.06 7.00
CA ASN A 39 19.86 4.70 5.91
C ASN A 39 20.79 5.10 4.75
N ASN A 40 21.92 5.74 5.07
CA ASN A 40 22.89 6.18 4.07
C ASN A 40 23.58 4.99 3.38
N ASP A 41 24.00 3.99 4.15
CA ASP A 41 24.66 2.81 3.62
C ASP A 41 23.74 2.03 2.67
N THR A 42 22.54 1.67 3.11
CA THR A 42 21.59 0.90 2.27
C THR A 42 21.16 1.70 1.05
N GLY A 43 20.92 3.00 1.22
CA GLY A 43 20.57 3.90 0.12
C GLY A 43 21.68 3.98 -0.94
N HIS A 44 22.94 4.11 -0.53
CA HIS A 44 24.08 4.12 -1.44
C HIS A 44 24.33 2.74 -2.08
N TRP A 45 24.22 1.66 -1.31
CA TRP A 45 24.56 0.31 -1.78
C TRP A 45 23.53 -0.32 -2.70
N TYR A 46 22.25 -0.08 -2.46
CA TYR A 46 21.16 -0.81 -3.11
C TYR A 46 20.18 0.10 -3.84
N GLY A 47 20.03 1.35 -3.38
CA GLY A 47 19.13 2.35 -3.93
C GLY A 47 19.21 2.50 -5.45
N PRO A 48 20.40 2.65 -6.08
CA PRO A 48 20.49 2.82 -7.52
C PRO A 48 19.86 1.67 -8.33
N GLN A 49 19.99 0.43 -7.86
CA GLN A 49 19.43 -0.74 -8.55
C GLN A 49 17.92 -0.86 -8.31
N TYR A 50 17.46 -0.54 -7.10
CA TYR A 50 16.03 -0.48 -6.80
C TYR A 50 15.32 0.61 -7.62
N VAL A 51 15.95 1.77 -7.80
CA VAL A 51 15.42 2.85 -8.64
C VAL A 51 15.24 2.38 -10.07
N LYS A 52 16.24 1.70 -10.66
CA LYS A 52 16.11 1.10 -12.00
C LYS A 52 14.96 0.10 -12.08
N TRP A 53 14.88 -0.82 -11.11
CA TRP A 53 13.80 -1.79 -10.98
C TRP A 53 12.41 -1.12 -10.93
N ALA A 54 12.25 -0.06 -10.13
CA ALA A 54 11.01 0.69 -10.04
C ALA A 54 10.67 1.42 -11.37
N TYR A 55 11.64 2.04 -12.03
CA TYR A 55 11.42 2.68 -13.33
C TYR A 55 11.01 1.68 -14.42
N GLU A 56 11.68 0.52 -14.50
CA GLU A 56 11.30 -0.55 -15.42
C GLU A 56 9.88 -1.07 -15.11
N GLY A 57 9.58 -1.29 -13.83
CA GLY A 57 8.23 -1.68 -13.39
C GLY A 57 7.15 -0.69 -13.82
N MET A 58 7.39 0.61 -13.62
CA MET A 58 6.43 1.64 -14.00
C MET A 58 6.23 1.68 -15.53
N ARG A 59 7.31 1.57 -16.30
CA ARG A 59 7.24 1.52 -17.77
C ARG A 59 6.44 0.31 -18.25
N HIS A 60 6.66 -0.86 -17.65
CA HIS A 60 5.89 -2.07 -17.95
C HIS A 60 4.41 -1.88 -17.61
N LEU A 61 4.10 -1.36 -16.42
CA LEU A 61 2.73 -1.10 -15.99
C LEU A 61 1.99 -0.14 -16.94
N GLN A 62 2.68 0.89 -17.44
CA GLN A 62 2.14 1.82 -18.44
C GLN A 62 1.94 1.17 -19.81
N THR A 63 2.81 0.22 -20.20
CA THR A 63 2.77 -0.44 -21.51
C THR A 63 1.71 -1.54 -21.60
N ILE A 64 1.57 -2.34 -20.54
CA ILE A 64 0.58 -3.44 -20.49
C ILE A 64 -0.85 -2.89 -20.44
N GLY A 65 -1.02 -1.68 -19.89
CA GLY A 65 -2.32 -1.07 -19.68
C GLY A 65 -3.19 -1.88 -18.73
N HIS A 66 -4.48 -1.54 -18.63
CA HIS A 66 -5.44 -2.26 -17.79
C HIS A 66 -5.79 -3.67 -18.30
N ALA A 67 -5.14 -4.14 -19.38
CA ALA A 67 -5.35 -5.48 -19.89
C ALA A 67 -4.76 -6.45 -18.87
N GLY A 68 -5.63 -7.19 -18.16
CA GLY A 68 -5.26 -8.20 -17.17
C GLY A 68 -4.52 -9.42 -17.74
N ALA A 69 -3.75 -9.24 -18.83
CA ALA A 69 -2.91 -10.25 -19.42
C ALA A 69 -1.68 -10.48 -18.53
N SER A 70 -1.52 -11.74 -18.12
CA SER A 70 -0.34 -12.22 -17.39
C SER A 70 0.86 -12.25 -18.35
N LEU A 71 1.52 -11.11 -18.54
CA LEU A 71 2.68 -11.00 -19.42
C LEU A 71 3.96 -11.31 -18.65
N ARG A 72 4.79 -12.17 -19.23
CA ARG A 72 6.13 -12.46 -18.74
C ARG A 72 7.07 -11.36 -19.25
N LEU A 73 7.46 -10.45 -18.35
CA LEU A 73 8.17 -9.22 -18.68
C LEU A 73 9.67 -9.36 -18.38
N PRO A 74 10.56 -8.86 -19.24
CA PRO A 74 11.99 -8.84 -18.98
C PRO A 74 12.37 -7.68 -18.04
N TYR A 75 13.27 -7.96 -17.10
CA TYR A 75 13.90 -6.98 -16.21
C TYR A 75 15.41 -7.13 -16.28
N ASN A 76 16.13 -6.05 -16.58
CA ASN A 76 17.59 -6.06 -16.64
C ASN A 76 18.18 -5.41 -15.38
N ILE A 77 18.39 -6.21 -14.36
CA ILE A 77 18.67 -5.72 -13.00
C ILE A 77 19.83 -6.45 -12.35
N GLN A 78 20.33 -5.88 -11.25
CA GLN A 78 21.08 -6.64 -10.25
C GLN A 78 20.11 -7.15 -9.18
N PRO A 79 19.76 -8.45 -9.16
CA PRO A 79 18.63 -8.93 -8.36
C PRO A 79 18.86 -8.82 -6.85
N LEU A 80 20.08 -9.16 -6.39
CA LEU A 80 20.39 -9.16 -4.95
C LEU A 80 20.28 -7.75 -4.34
N PRO A 81 20.88 -6.67 -4.92
CA PRO A 81 20.65 -5.31 -4.46
C PRO A 81 19.18 -4.90 -4.42
N VAL A 82 18.39 -5.25 -5.42
CA VAL A 82 16.94 -4.95 -5.44
C VAL A 82 16.24 -5.58 -4.24
N LEU A 83 16.48 -6.87 -4.00
CA LEU A 83 15.87 -7.58 -2.87
C LEU A 83 16.33 -7.01 -1.52
N LYS A 84 17.62 -6.65 -1.38
CA LYS A 84 18.15 -6.04 -0.15
C LYS A 84 17.58 -4.65 0.12
N GLN A 85 17.34 -3.85 -0.92
CA GLN A 85 16.65 -2.56 -0.75
C GLN A 85 15.21 -2.76 -0.27
N ILE A 86 14.47 -3.72 -0.84
CA ILE A 86 13.11 -4.04 -0.41
C ILE A 86 13.11 -4.47 1.07
N MET A 87 14.09 -5.29 1.48
CA MET A 87 14.22 -5.67 2.89
C MET A 87 14.57 -4.48 3.80
N ALA A 88 15.40 -3.53 3.34
CA ALA A 88 15.66 -2.29 4.07
C ALA A 88 14.41 -1.40 4.19
N MET A 89 13.48 -1.45 3.23
CA MET A 89 12.18 -0.80 3.36
C MET A 89 11.32 -1.48 4.43
N PHE A 90 11.29 -2.82 4.47
CA PHE A 90 10.58 -3.56 5.53
C PHE A 90 11.17 -3.33 6.92
N ALA A 91 12.48 -3.16 7.02
CA ALA A 91 13.13 -2.74 8.25
C ALA A 91 12.58 -1.44 8.83
N SER A 92 12.32 -0.46 7.95
CA SER A 92 11.68 0.79 8.31
C SER A 92 10.21 0.57 8.70
N ALA A 93 9.47 -0.23 7.93
CA ALA A 93 8.03 -0.44 8.13
C ALA A 93 7.68 -1.29 9.37
N CYS A 94 8.48 -2.29 9.70
CA CYS A 94 8.22 -3.22 10.82
C CYS A 94 8.78 -2.74 12.16
N GLY A 95 9.63 -1.71 12.15
CA GLY A 95 10.22 -1.12 13.35
C GLY A 95 11.32 -1.98 14.01
N PRO A 96 11.89 -1.51 15.13
CA PRO A 96 13.10 -2.09 15.72
C PRO A 96 12.97 -3.55 16.15
N SER A 97 11.80 -3.95 16.67
CA SER A 97 11.55 -5.30 17.19
C SER A 97 11.71 -6.39 16.13
N PHE A 98 11.49 -6.04 14.85
CA PHE A 98 11.65 -6.96 13.74
C PHE A 98 13.08 -7.53 13.66
N PHE A 99 14.09 -6.65 13.70
CA PHE A 99 15.48 -7.08 13.68
C PHE A 99 15.94 -7.71 14.99
N SER A 100 15.34 -7.35 16.12
CA SER A 100 15.60 -8.05 17.39
C SER A 100 15.15 -9.51 17.32
N SER A 101 14.02 -9.78 16.65
CA SER A 101 13.50 -11.14 16.46
C SER A 101 14.16 -11.93 15.34
N ALA A 102 14.84 -11.26 14.39
CA ALA A 102 15.48 -11.85 13.22
C ALA A 102 16.84 -11.17 12.91
N PRO A 103 17.86 -11.36 13.78
CA PRO A 103 19.17 -10.71 13.62
C PRO A 103 19.88 -11.11 12.33
N GLU A 104 19.56 -12.27 11.76
CA GLU A 104 20.06 -12.74 10.47
C GLU A 104 19.71 -11.78 9.32
N ILE A 105 18.53 -11.15 9.36
CA ILE A 105 18.11 -10.18 8.34
C ILE A 105 18.97 -8.93 8.46
N ARG A 106 19.20 -8.43 9.68
CA ARG A 106 20.05 -7.25 9.92
C ARG A 106 21.45 -7.50 9.37
N ARG A 107 22.06 -8.64 9.70
CA ARG A 107 23.38 -9.02 9.18
C ARG A 107 23.38 -9.08 7.65
N TRP A 108 22.33 -9.62 7.05
CA TRP A 108 22.23 -9.79 5.61
C TRP A 108 22.04 -8.47 4.84
N VAL A 109 21.21 -7.56 5.36
CA VAL A 109 21.00 -6.22 4.78
C VAL A 109 22.24 -5.35 4.96
N LEU A 110 22.91 -5.42 6.11
CA LEU A 110 24.09 -4.61 6.41
C LEU A 110 25.41 -5.19 5.87
N ASN A 111 25.37 -6.36 5.24
CA ASN A 111 26.50 -6.92 4.51
C ASN A 111 26.18 -6.97 3.00
N PRO A 112 26.66 -5.99 2.21
CA PRO A 112 26.60 -5.92 0.76
C PRO A 112 26.71 -7.23 -0.01
N ASP A 113 27.74 -8.02 0.30
CA ASP A 113 28.22 -9.11 -0.53
C ASP A 113 27.73 -10.48 -0.06
N LEU A 114 27.05 -10.55 1.10
CA LEU A 114 26.50 -11.79 1.63
C LEU A 114 25.32 -12.27 0.76
N PRO A 115 25.44 -13.38 0.01
CA PRO A 115 24.31 -13.98 -0.69
C PRO A 115 23.51 -14.86 0.28
N GLY A 116 22.28 -15.20 -0.12
CA GLY A 116 21.43 -16.11 0.63
C GLY A 116 20.81 -15.51 1.89
N LEU A 117 19.59 -15.96 2.18
CA LEU A 117 18.80 -15.64 3.38
C LEU A 117 17.93 -16.87 3.63
N SER A 118 17.60 -17.17 4.90
CA SER A 118 16.77 -18.33 5.24
C SER A 118 15.45 -18.38 4.45
N ASP A 119 15.03 -19.59 4.06
CA ASP A 119 13.78 -19.85 3.31
C ASP A 119 12.50 -19.48 4.06
N ARG A 120 12.61 -19.21 5.37
CA ARG A 120 11.53 -18.68 6.19
C ARG A 120 11.05 -17.28 5.80
N PHE A 121 11.92 -16.51 5.15
CA PHE A 121 11.62 -15.16 4.67
C PHE A 121 11.33 -15.23 3.18
N LYS A 122 10.06 -15.00 2.83
CA LYS A 122 9.64 -14.95 1.43
C LYS A 122 9.14 -13.55 1.08
N ILE A 123 9.58 -13.05 -0.06
CA ILE A 123 9.17 -11.75 -0.58
C ILE A 123 8.42 -11.97 -1.89
N TYR A 124 7.20 -11.46 -1.91
CA TYR A 124 6.32 -11.48 -3.06
C TYR A 124 6.14 -10.07 -3.60
N CYS A 125 5.91 -9.97 -4.91
CA CYS A 125 5.74 -8.74 -5.64
C CYS A 125 4.43 -8.77 -6.45
N TYR A 126 3.79 -7.62 -6.57
CA TYR A 126 2.67 -7.37 -7.45
C TYR A 126 2.71 -5.94 -8.00
N PHE A 127 2.06 -5.70 -9.13
CA PHE A 127 1.82 -4.36 -9.65
C PHE A 127 0.60 -3.74 -8.99
N ILE A 128 0.72 -2.48 -8.60
CA ILE A 128 -0.42 -1.71 -8.11
C ILE A 128 -1.19 -1.18 -9.30
N SER A 129 -2.45 -1.61 -9.41
CA SER A 129 -3.37 -1.15 -10.45
C SER A 129 -3.51 0.37 -10.40
N PRO A 130 -3.53 1.09 -11.54
CA PRO A 130 -3.84 2.52 -11.56
C PRO A 130 -5.27 2.84 -11.06
N LYS A 131 -6.15 1.84 -10.96
CA LYS A 131 -7.49 1.98 -10.35
C LYS A 131 -7.46 2.00 -8.82
N SER A 132 -6.32 1.67 -8.21
CA SER A 132 -6.15 1.64 -6.76
C SER A 132 -6.36 3.03 -6.18
N ARG A 133 -7.12 3.11 -5.08
CA ARG A 133 -7.44 4.38 -4.40
C ARG A 133 -6.56 4.67 -3.20
N SER A 134 -5.63 3.77 -2.87
CA SER A 134 -4.82 3.85 -1.67
C SER A 134 -3.38 3.40 -1.89
N THR A 135 -2.52 3.77 -0.95
CA THR A 135 -1.18 3.21 -0.73
C THR A 135 -1.10 2.69 0.70
N ARG A 136 -0.27 1.69 0.94
CA ARG A 136 -0.20 1.03 2.26
C ARG A 136 1.23 0.86 2.73
N GLN A 137 1.43 1.04 4.02
CA GLN A 137 2.60 0.57 4.73
C GLN A 137 2.11 -0.06 6.03
N ALA A 138 2.28 -1.37 6.16
CA ALA A 138 1.91 -2.15 7.32
C ALA A 138 3.13 -2.95 7.78
N GLY A 139 3.44 -2.85 9.08
CA GLY A 139 4.42 -3.71 9.73
C GLY A 139 3.92 -5.16 9.84
N ILE A 140 4.54 -5.94 10.72
CA ILE A 140 4.15 -7.33 10.96
C ILE A 140 2.69 -7.41 11.38
N THR A 141 1.91 -8.14 10.58
CA THR A 141 0.47 -8.34 10.74
C THR A 141 0.19 -9.85 10.72
N GLY A 142 -0.67 -10.30 11.65
CA GLY A 142 -1.23 -11.65 11.63
C GLY A 142 -2.63 -11.62 11.02
N LEU A 143 -2.85 -12.45 10.00
CA LEU A 143 -4.18 -12.71 9.45
C LEU A 143 -4.59 -14.12 9.82
N VAL A 144 -5.73 -14.26 10.52
CA VAL A 144 -6.31 -15.55 10.88
C VAL A 144 -7.57 -15.75 10.06
N GLN A 145 -7.58 -16.79 9.23
CA GLN A 145 -8.76 -17.23 8.52
C GLN A 145 -9.25 -18.54 9.15
N VAL A 146 -10.42 -18.45 9.78
CA VAL A 146 -11.06 -19.59 10.48
C VAL A 146 -11.20 -20.76 9.50
N GLY A 147 -10.68 -21.93 9.89
CA GLY A 147 -10.71 -23.15 9.08
C GLY A 147 -9.66 -23.25 7.97
N VAL A 148 -8.85 -22.21 7.72
CA VAL A 148 -7.78 -22.22 6.69
C VAL A 148 -6.41 -22.12 7.33
N GLY A 149 -6.25 -21.29 8.35
CA GLY A 149 -5.00 -21.13 9.09
C GLY A 149 -4.66 -19.66 9.36
N SER A 150 -3.41 -19.42 9.78
CA SER A 150 -2.88 -18.09 10.03
C SER A 150 -1.71 -17.77 9.12
N SER A 151 -1.62 -16.53 8.63
CA SER A 151 -0.44 -16.01 7.94
C SER A 151 0.14 -14.83 8.71
N THR A 152 1.47 -14.71 8.71
CA THR A 152 2.19 -13.60 9.34
C THR A 152 3.00 -12.89 8.28
N PHE A 153 2.68 -11.63 8.02
CA PHE A 153 3.30 -10.89 6.93
C PHE A 153 3.34 -9.38 7.19
N ALA A 154 4.17 -8.67 6.43
CA ALA A 154 4.15 -7.21 6.32
C ALA A 154 3.91 -6.80 4.86
N GLU A 155 3.42 -5.58 4.65
CA GLU A 155 3.11 -5.06 3.33
C GLU A 155 3.62 -3.63 3.13
N ILE A 156 4.23 -3.38 1.97
CA ILE A 156 4.54 -2.04 1.47
C ILE A 156 3.97 -1.93 0.07
N ALA A 157 3.03 -1.02 -0.14
CA ALA A 157 2.32 -0.82 -1.40
C ALA A 157 2.42 0.65 -1.85
N PHE A 158 3.38 0.92 -2.73
CA PHE A 158 3.58 2.23 -3.37
C PHE A 158 3.92 2.06 -4.86
N PRO A 159 3.20 2.72 -5.78
CA PRO A 159 3.41 2.50 -7.21
C PRO A 159 4.88 2.60 -7.66
N PRO A 160 5.34 1.70 -8.55
CA PRO A 160 4.52 0.75 -9.32
C PRO A 160 4.24 -0.57 -8.60
N PHE A 161 4.93 -0.88 -7.51
CA PHE A 161 4.92 -2.20 -6.91
C PHE A 161 4.33 -2.23 -5.51
N GLY A 162 3.67 -3.33 -5.18
CA GLY A 162 3.49 -3.73 -3.80
C GLY A 162 4.33 -4.95 -3.49
N TYR A 163 4.82 -4.99 -2.26
CA TYR A 163 5.62 -6.07 -1.71
C TYR A 163 4.95 -6.66 -0.50
N ILE A 164 4.97 -7.98 -0.40
CA ILE A 164 4.58 -8.72 0.80
C ILE A 164 5.79 -9.50 1.30
N LEU A 165 6.15 -9.28 2.56
CA LEU A 165 7.14 -10.08 3.27
C LEU A 165 6.39 -11.07 4.16
N CYS A 166 6.49 -12.36 3.85
CA CYS A 166 5.95 -13.42 4.69
C CYS A 166 7.02 -13.98 5.63
N LEU A 167 6.61 -14.24 6.88
CA LEU A 167 7.42 -14.89 7.92
C LEU A 167 6.82 -16.26 8.18
N ASP A 168 7.59 -17.32 7.92
CA ASP A 168 7.21 -18.73 8.21
C ASP A 168 5.81 -19.11 7.67
N SER A 169 5.35 -18.44 6.61
CA SER A 169 4.00 -18.59 6.07
C SER A 169 3.96 -18.27 4.57
N LEU A 170 2.86 -18.66 3.92
CA LEU A 170 2.55 -18.26 2.55
C LEU A 170 1.71 -16.98 2.54
N PRO A 171 1.78 -16.17 1.48
CA PRO A 171 0.92 -15.01 1.35
C PRO A 171 -0.53 -15.46 1.26
N ASN A 172 -1.43 -14.61 1.74
CA ASN A 172 -2.87 -14.86 1.66
C ASN A 172 -3.33 -15.02 0.20
N ASP A 173 -2.77 -14.23 -0.71
CA ASP A 173 -2.98 -14.35 -2.16
C ASP A 173 -1.88 -15.22 -2.79
N ARG A 174 -2.27 -16.36 -3.35
CA ARG A 174 -1.34 -17.32 -3.99
C ARG A 174 -0.86 -16.91 -5.39
N GLY A 175 -1.44 -15.86 -5.98
CA GLY A 175 -1.14 -15.41 -7.34
C GLY A 175 0.02 -14.42 -7.45
N LEU A 176 0.65 -14.04 -6.33
CA LEU A 176 1.74 -13.07 -6.29
C LEU A 176 3.06 -13.63 -6.85
N ALA A 177 3.90 -12.76 -7.41
CA ALA A 177 5.19 -13.15 -7.97
C ALA A 177 6.23 -13.32 -6.85
N ASP A 178 6.74 -14.54 -6.66
CA ASP A 178 7.84 -14.80 -5.72
C ASP A 178 9.16 -14.25 -6.27
N ILE A 179 9.73 -13.25 -5.60
CA ILE A 179 11.05 -12.67 -5.92
C ILE A 179 12.13 -13.07 -4.91
N SER A 180 11.82 -13.97 -3.97
CA SER A 180 12.76 -14.45 -2.93
C SER A 180 14.00 -15.10 -3.52
N PHE A 181 13.89 -15.66 -4.74
CA PHE A 181 15.02 -16.28 -5.43
C PHE A 181 16.12 -15.27 -5.81
N PHE A 182 15.85 -13.96 -5.77
CA PHE A 182 16.85 -12.91 -6.00
C PHE A 182 18.03 -12.99 -5.02
N ARG A 183 17.85 -13.61 -3.85
CA ARG A 183 18.93 -13.83 -2.87
C ARG A 183 20.04 -14.76 -3.36
N LYS A 184 19.81 -15.53 -4.43
CA LYS A 184 20.75 -16.50 -4.98
C LYS A 184 21.83 -15.86 -5.86
N PHE A 185 21.61 -14.63 -6.32
CA PHE A 185 22.54 -13.91 -7.19
C PHE A 185 23.61 -13.18 -6.39
N ARG A 186 24.71 -12.80 -7.05
CA ARG A 186 25.78 -11.98 -6.45
C ARG A 186 25.45 -10.49 -6.53
N ARG A 187 26.08 -9.69 -5.66
CA ARG A 187 25.82 -8.23 -5.55
C ARG A 187 25.95 -7.49 -6.89
N ARG A 188 26.98 -7.78 -7.68
CA ARG A 188 27.29 -7.07 -8.94
C ARG A 188 26.87 -7.85 -10.18
N GLU A 189 26.08 -8.91 -10.02
CA GLU A 189 25.63 -9.75 -11.12
C GLU A 189 24.41 -9.12 -11.78
N PHE A 190 24.54 -8.75 -13.06
CA PHE A 190 23.40 -8.34 -13.89
C PHE A 190 22.77 -9.56 -14.54
N GLN A 191 21.44 -9.60 -14.53
CA GLN A 191 20.66 -10.64 -15.19
C GLN A 191 19.42 -10.08 -15.84
N VAL A 192 19.04 -10.68 -16.97
CA VAL A 192 17.71 -10.48 -17.56
C VAL A 192 16.77 -11.52 -16.96
N ILE A 193 15.91 -11.08 -16.04
CA ILE A 193 14.93 -11.95 -15.37
C ILE A 193 13.57 -11.71 -15.99
N TYR A 194 12.93 -12.82 -16.37
CA TYR A 194 11.57 -12.80 -16.87
C TYR A 194 10.58 -13.08 -15.74
N LEU A 195 9.78 -12.09 -15.36
CA LEU A 195 8.81 -12.21 -14.28
C LEU A 195 7.38 -12.08 -14.78
N ASN A 196 6.49 -12.87 -14.19
CA ASN A 196 5.06 -12.74 -14.36
C ASN A 196 4.48 -12.07 -13.10
N ILE A 197 4.39 -10.74 -13.11
CA ILE A 197 3.95 -9.96 -11.96
C ILE A 197 2.46 -9.65 -12.12
N PRO A 198 1.59 -10.12 -11.21
CA PRO A 198 0.16 -9.85 -11.32
C PRO A 198 -0.16 -8.40 -11.00
N ILE A 199 -1.27 -7.89 -11.55
CA ILE A 199 -1.84 -6.61 -11.15
C ILE A 199 -2.84 -6.84 -10.01
N ARG A 200 -2.78 -6.01 -8.97
CA ARG A 200 -3.71 -6.01 -7.83
C ARG A 200 -4.21 -4.61 -7.52
N GLU A 201 -5.44 -4.50 -7.04
CA GLU A 201 -5.97 -3.24 -6.55
C GLU A 201 -5.70 -3.05 -5.07
N VAL A 202 -5.35 -1.83 -4.69
CA VAL A 202 -5.06 -1.41 -3.31
C VAL A 202 -6.09 -0.37 -2.94
N ASN A 203 -7.24 -0.83 -2.45
CA ASN A 203 -8.40 0.02 -2.18
C ASN A 203 -8.71 0.17 -0.69
N SER A 204 -8.42 -0.86 0.11
CA SER A 204 -8.67 -0.82 1.55
C SER A 204 -7.44 -0.40 2.36
N PHE A 205 -7.58 -0.21 3.67
CA PHE A 205 -6.43 -0.02 4.57
C PHE A 205 -5.92 -1.35 5.15
N PHE A 206 -6.65 -2.44 4.95
CA PHE A 206 -6.28 -3.76 5.46
C PHE A 206 -5.16 -4.37 4.60
N PRO A 207 -4.05 -4.81 5.21
CA PRO A 207 -2.98 -5.42 4.45
C PRO A 207 -3.41 -6.80 3.90
N GLY A 208 -2.94 -7.13 2.71
CA GLY A 208 -3.28 -8.37 2.00
C GLY A 208 -4.70 -8.42 1.42
N ASP A 209 -5.44 -7.31 1.44
CA ASP A 209 -6.76 -7.18 0.83
C ASP A 209 -6.66 -6.53 -0.55
N PHE A 210 -6.94 -7.34 -1.59
CA PHE A 210 -6.83 -6.95 -3.00
C PHE A 210 -8.17 -6.83 -3.72
N ARG A 211 -9.28 -6.76 -2.98
CA ARG A 211 -10.61 -6.62 -3.56
C ARG A 211 -10.71 -5.34 -4.38
N THR A 212 -11.38 -5.45 -5.52
CA THR A 212 -11.76 -4.33 -6.35
C THR A 212 -12.78 -3.44 -5.64
N MET A 213 -12.91 -2.20 -6.08
CA MET A 213 -13.94 -1.30 -5.53
C MET A 213 -15.36 -1.86 -5.70
N ASP A 214 -15.62 -2.58 -6.79
CA ASP A 214 -16.91 -3.19 -7.07
C ASP A 214 -17.21 -4.35 -6.10
N GLU A 215 -16.22 -5.18 -5.79
CA GLU A 215 -16.34 -6.26 -4.80
C GLU A 215 -16.59 -5.71 -3.39
N ILE A 216 -15.84 -4.66 -3.01
CA ILE A 216 -16.04 -3.98 -1.72
C ILE A 216 -17.46 -3.41 -1.64
N LYS A 217 -17.94 -2.75 -2.71
CA LYS A 217 -19.29 -2.18 -2.78
C LYS A 217 -20.36 -3.25 -2.64
N LYS A 218 -20.22 -4.35 -3.38
CA LYS A 218 -21.17 -5.47 -3.36
C LYS A 218 -21.27 -6.08 -1.97
N GLN A 219 -20.14 -6.26 -1.29
CA GLN A 219 -20.12 -6.80 0.06
C GLN A 219 -20.75 -5.85 1.07
N TYR A 220 -20.46 -4.55 0.97
CA TYR A 220 -21.07 -3.53 1.82
C TYR A 220 -22.61 -3.54 1.70
N LEU A 221 -23.14 -3.56 0.47
CA LEU A 221 -24.58 -3.61 0.23
C LEU A 221 -25.20 -4.89 0.81
N ALA A 222 -24.57 -6.06 0.59
CA ALA A 222 -25.04 -7.33 1.14
C ALA A 222 -25.05 -7.35 2.68
N SER A 223 -24.02 -6.75 3.32
CA SER A 223 -23.97 -6.63 4.78
C SER A 223 -25.03 -5.66 5.33
N ALA A 224 -25.32 -4.56 4.63
CA ALA A 224 -26.38 -3.62 5.01
C ALA A 224 -27.77 -4.27 4.89
N GLU A 225 -28.04 -5.01 3.82
CA GLU A 225 -29.29 -5.76 3.65
C GLU A 225 -29.46 -6.85 4.72
N GLY A 226 -28.38 -7.56 5.06
CA GLY A 226 -28.39 -8.56 6.14
C GLY A 226 -28.66 -7.93 7.50
N ALA A 227 -28.04 -6.79 7.79
CA ALA A 227 -28.26 -6.04 9.02
C ALA A 227 -29.73 -5.56 9.14
N LEU A 228 -30.32 -5.06 8.05
CA LEU A 228 -31.73 -4.67 8.01
C LEU A 228 -32.69 -5.85 8.27
N LYS A 229 -32.37 -7.04 7.75
CA LYS A 229 -33.16 -8.26 7.97
C LYS A 229 -33.02 -8.84 9.39
N SER A 230 -31.96 -8.51 10.12
CA SER A 230 -31.75 -8.91 11.52
C SER A 230 -32.40 -7.98 12.55
N ILE A 231 -32.98 -6.85 12.12
CA ILE A 231 -33.70 -5.94 13.01
C ILE A 231 -35.08 -6.57 13.31
N PRO A 232 -35.45 -6.79 14.59
CA PRO A 232 -36.79 -7.25 14.95
C PRO A 232 -37.87 -6.34 14.33
N SER A 233 -38.95 -6.92 13.81
CA SER A 233 -40.02 -6.20 13.11
C SER A 233 -40.61 -5.02 13.90
N GLU A 234 -40.54 -5.09 15.24
CA GLU A 234 -40.99 -4.05 16.17
C GLU A 234 -40.13 -2.77 16.14
N VAL A 235 -38.85 -2.85 15.76
CA VAL A 235 -37.93 -1.70 15.69
C VAL A 235 -37.90 -1.05 14.30
N SER A 236 -38.24 -1.83 13.25
CA SER A 236 -38.28 -1.36 11.85
C SER A 236 -39.32 -0.25 11.62
N ALA A 237 -40.41 -0.24 12.40
CA ALA A 237 -41.48 0.76 12.31
C ALA A 237 -41.06 2.18 12.74
N CYS A 238 -39.97 2.33 13.51
CA CYS A 238 -39.48 3.63 13.98
C CYS A 238 -38.45 4.29 13.05
N LEU A 239 -38.01 3.62 11.99
CA LEU A 239 -36.94 4.09 11.08
C LEU A 239 -37.45 4.57 9.71
N THR A 240 -38.74 4.92 9.60
CA THR A 240 -39.22 5.61 8.40
C THR A 240 -38.59 7.01 8.33
N PRO A 241 -37.87 7.37 7.25
CA PRO A 241 -37.36 8.71 7.11
C PRO A 241 -38.54 9.68 7.01
N ALA A 242 -38.51 10.74 7.81
CA ALA A 242 -39.46 11.84 7.67
C ALA A 242 -39.43 12.35 6.21
N PRO A 243 -40.60 12.65 5.61
CA PRO A 243 -40.66 13.12 4.24
C PRO A 243 -39.82 14.40 4.09
N PRO A 244 -39.15 14.59 2.93
CA PRO A 244 -38.31 15.76 2.72
C PRO A 244 -39.15 17.03 2.85
N THR A 245 -38.82 17.87 3.82
CA THR A 245 -39.36 19.23 3.94
C THR A 245 -39.03 20.00 2.66
N ALA A 246 -40.06 20.61 2.08
CA ALA A 246 -39.99 21.38 0.84
C ALA A 246 -38.84 22.41 0.83
N PRO A 247 -38.22 22.67 -0.33
CA PRO A 247 -37.08 23.58 -0.41
C PRO A 247 -37.50 25.00 -0.04
N THR A 248 -36.88 25.52 1.03
CA THR A 248 -36.96 26.94 1.39
C THR A 248 -36.32 27.77 0.27
N ARG A 249 -37.10 28.66 -0.34
CA ARG A 249 -36.62 29.66 -1.32
C ARG A 249 -35.40 30.39 -0.76
N GLN A 250 -34.21 30.13 -1.31
CA GLN A 250 -33.06 30.99 -1.13
C GLN A 250 -33.33 32.30 -1.86
N ARG A 251 -33.46 33.39 -1.09
CA ARG A 251 -33.36 34.76 -1.62
C ARG A 251 -31.95 34.95 -2.15
N THR A 252 -31.85 35.26 -3.43
CA THR A 252 -30.63 35.67 -4.13
C THR A 252 -30.10 36.96 -3.51
N GLY A 253 -29.07 36.84 -2.65
CA GLY A 253 -28.25 37.94 -2.20
C GLY A 253 -27.15 38.22 -3.22
N THR A 254 -27.29 39.32 -3.95
CA THR A 254 -26.26 39.90 -4.81
C THR A 254 -25.02 40.27 -3.99
N ALA A 255 -23.87 39.74 -4.36
CA ALA A 255 -22.58 40.14 -3.79
C ALA A 255 -22.15 41.52 -4.36
N PRO A 256 -21.62 42.44 -3.54
CA PRO A 256 -21.08 43.70 -4.03
C PRO A 256 -19.72 43.49 -4.73
N PRO A 257 -19.36 44.36 -5.69
CA PRO A 257 -18.15 44.20 -6.49
C PRO A 257 -16.87 44.41 -5.64
N ARG A 258 -15.87 43.57 -5.90
CA ARG A 258 -14.54 43.64 -5.29
C ARG A 258 -13.72 44.77 -5.94
N THR A 259 -13.25 45.71 -5.14
CA THR A 259 -12.22 46.70 -5.49
C THR A 259 -10.86 45.99 -5.65
N PRO A 260 -10.04 46.33 -6.66
CA PRO A 260 -8.71 45.74 -6.82
C PRO A 260 -7.71 46.28 -5.79
N PRO A 261 -6.71 45.49 -5.36
CA PRO A 261 -5.73 45.91 -4.39
C PRO A 261 -4.70 46.88 -5.00
N ALA A 262 -4.36 47.92 -4.23
CA ALA A 262 -3.37 48.92 -4.56
C ALA A 262 -1.96 48.32 -4.67
N ALA A 263 -1.21 48.76 -5.69
CA ALA A 263 0.18 48.39 -5.92
C ALA A 263 1.09 48.92 -4.79
N GLY A 264 1.64 48.01 -3.98
CA GLY A 264 2.64 48.31 -2.96
C GLY A 264 4.04 48.48 -3.57
N ARG A 265 4.66 49.62 -3.29
CA ARG A 265 6.03 50.00 -3.67
C ARG A 265 7.07 49.06 -3.05
N ARG A 266 8.10 48.69 -3.83
CA ARG A 266 9.37 48.12 -3.31
C ARG A 266 10.17 49.21 -2.57
N PRO A 267 10.83 48.90 -1.44
CA PRO A 267 11.92 49.73 -0.93
C PRO A 267 13.25 49.37 -1.66
N PRO A 268 14.21 50.30 -1.73
CA PRO A 268 15.43 50.13 -2.51
C PRO A 268 16.58 49.43 -1.75
N ALA A 269 17.45 48.82 -2.57
CA ALA A 269 18.83 48.35 -2.36
C ALA A 269 19.16 47.56 -1.08
#